data_AF-A0A292QKS7-F1
#
_entry.id   AF-A0A292QKS7-F1
#
_cell.length_a   1.000
_cell.length_b   1.000
_cell.length_c   1.000
_cell.angle_alpha   90.00
_cell.angle_beta   90.00
_cell.angle_gamma   90.00
#
_symmetry.space_group_name_H-M   'P 1'
#
loop_
_entity.id
_entity.type
_entity.pdbx_description
1 polymer ?
#
loop_
_entity_poly.entity_id
_entity_poly.type
_entity_poly.pdbx_seq_one_letter_code
_entity_poly.pdbx_strand_id
1 'polypeptide(L)'
;MNINYQSQSPSFGIKISPRVETQLYKQLNEIGEKRIPKKSFETQLENVKKWGSDDLELVVTRNIIGDYGLGLKKKIENLFPVSWSFERIGGKTELAQFLRLKEANIHKTENTIDCLYKKYGLDIFKSAINNEQSKFVKVKIKQ
;
A
#
# COMPACT_ATOMS: atom_id res chain seq x y z
N MET A 1 -22.97 14.61 -28.02
CA MET A 1 -21.87 14.05 -27.21
C MET A 1 -22.47 13.53 -25.93
N ASN A 2 -22.43 12.21 -25.71
CA ASN A 2 -22.99 11.59 -24.53
C ASN A 2 -21.89 11.52 -23.46
N ILE A 3 -21.84 12.53 -22.58
CA ILE A 3 -20.87 12.58 -21.49
C ILE A 3 -21.43 11.68 -20.40
N ASN A 4 -21.04 10.41 -20.43
CA ASN A 4 -21.41 9.43 -19.43
C ASN A 4 -20.66 9.80 -18.13
N TYR A 5 -21.26 10.66 -17.31
CA TYR A 5 -20.84 10.86 -15.92
C TYR A 5 -21.17 9.57 -15.18
N GLN A 6 -20.34 8.54 -15.36
CA GLN A 6 -20.17 7.53 -14.33
C GLN A 6 -19.64 8.27 -13.12
N SER A 7 -20.58 8.70 -12.27
CA SER A 7 -20.34 9.12 -10.90
C SER A 7 -19.55 8.00 -10.23
N GLN A 8 -18.22 8.10 -10.29
CA GLN A 8 -17.33 7.37 -9.40
C GLN A 8 -17.65 7.92 -8.02
N SER A 9 -18.56 7.24 -7.31
CA SER A 9 -18.80 7.48 -5.91
C SER A 9 -17.44 7.58 -5.21
N PRO A 10 -17.17 8.63 -4.42
CA PRO A 10 -15.89 8.74 -3.73
C PRO A 10 -15.68 7.46 -2.91
N SER A 11 -14.66 6.69 -3.28
CA SER A 11 -14.29 5.50 -2.51
C SER A 11 -13.65 6.00 -1.22
N PHE A 12 -14.41 5.99 -0.12
CA PHE A 12 -13.96 6.40 1.21
C PHE A 12 -13.08 5.32 1.87
N GLY A 13 -12.11 4.78 1.15
CA GLY A 13 -11.24 3.72 1.64
C GLY A 13 -9.82 3.87 1.12
N ILE A 14 -8.98 2.95 1.56
CA ILE A 14 -7.56 2.91 1.23
C ILE A 14 -7.32 2.94 -0.29
N LYS A 15 -6.36 3.77 -0.69
CA LYS A 15 -5.89 3.82 -2.08
C LYS A 15 -4.94 2.66 -2.33
N ILE A 16 -4.95 2.09 -3.53
CA ILE A 16 -3.91 1.12 -3.92
C ILE A 16 -2.91 1.87 -4.79
N SER A 17 -1.63 1.87 -4.40
CA SER A 17 -0.63 2.56 -5.20
C SER A 17 -0.56 1.97 -6.62
N PRO A 18 -0.42 2.79 -7.68
CA PRO A 18 -0.38 2.29 -9.06
C PRO A 18 0.71 1.23 -9.28
N ARG A 19 1.82 1.34 -8.54
CA ARG A 19 2.91 0.37 -8.55
C ARG A 19 2.47 -0.99 -8.00
N VAL A 20 1.77 -1.01 -6.86
CA VAL A 20 1.23 -2.25 -6.30
C VAL A 20 0.22 -2.85 -7.26
N GLU A 21 -0.74 -2.06 -7.74
CA GLU A 21 -1.78 -2.55 -8.65
C GLU A 21 -1.17 -3.17 -9.92
N THR A 22 -0.20 -2.50 -10.55
CA THR A 22 0.52 -3.01 -11.72
C THR A 22 1.24 -4.33 -11.40
N GLN A 23 1.94 -4.41 -10.26
CA GLN A 23 2.66 -5.61 -9.84
C GLN A 23 1.71 -6.78 -9.59
N LEU A 24 0.55 -6.53 -8.99
CA LEU A 24 -0.47 -7.54 -8.73
C LEU A 24 -1.03 -8.12 -10.02
N TYR A 25 -1.42 -7.27 -10.98
CA TYR A 25 -1.89 -7.73 -12.29
C TYR A 25 -0.81 -8.49 -13.06
N LYS A 26 0.45 -8.03 -13.00
CA LYS A 26 1.58 -8.74 -13.60
C LYS A 26 1.73 -10.16 -13.02
N GLN A 27 1.74 -10.30 -11.70
CA GLN A 27 1.85 -11.60 -11.03
C GLN A 27 0.65 -12.49 -11.30
N LEU A 28 -0.55 -11.91 -11.41
CA LEU A 28 -1.77 -12.66 -11.75
C LEU A 28 -1.66 -13.28 -13.14
N ASN A 29 -1.18 -12.49 -14.12
CA ASN A 29 -0.99 -12.94 -15.49
C ASN A 29 0.11 -14.01 -15.60
N GLU A 30 1.21 -13.87 -14.85
CA GLU A 30 2.31 -14.85 -14.82
C GLU A 30 1.89 -16.19 -14.21
N ILE A 31 1.05 -16.16 -13.18
CA ILE A 31 0.54 -17.39 -12.52
C ILE A 31 -0.55 -18.08 -13.36
N GLY A 32 -1.35 -17.28 -14.08
CA GLY A 32 -2.46 -17.74 -14.92
C GLY A 32 -3.75 -18.03 -14.15
N GLU A 33 -4.88 -17.88 -14.83
CA GLU A 33 -6.22 -17.95 -14.24
C GLU A 33 -6.57 -19.31 -13.60
N LYS A 34 -5.91 -20.39 -14.03
CA LYS A 34 -6.14 -21.75 -13.48
C LYS A 34 -5.78 -21.88 -12.00
N ARG A 35 -4.86 -21.06 -11.50
CA ARG A 35 -4.40 -21.10 -10.10
C ARG A 35 -5.07 -20.05 -9.23
N ILE A 36 -5.33 -18.87 -9.78
CA ILE A 36 -6.00 -17.77 -9.09
C ILE A 36 -7.08 -17.24 -10.03
N PRO A 37 -8.37 -17.50 -9.74
CA PRO A 37 -9.45 -16.97 -10.56
C PRO A 37 -9.45 -15.44 -10.53
N LYS A 38 -9.51 -14.81 -11.71
CA LYS A 38 -9.53 -13.35 -11.85
C LYS A 38 -10.64 -12.70 -11.02
N LYS A 39 -11.82 -13.34 -10.96
CA LYS A 39 -12.96 -12.88 -10.15
C LYS A 39 -12.63 -12.78 -8.65
N SER A 40 -11.85 -13.72 -8.11
CA SER A 40 -11.42 -13.70 -6.71
C SER A 40 -10.50 -12.52 -6.43
N PHE A 41 -9.54 -12.29 -7.35
CA PHE A 41 -8.65 -11.13 -7.30
C PHE A 41 -9.42 -9.80 -7.38
N GLU A 42 -10.35 -9.66 -8.32
CA GLU A 42 -11.18 -8.46 -8.47
C GLU A 42 -12.07 -8.21 -7.25
N THR A 43 -12.65 -9.26 -6.67
CA THR A 43 -13.44 -9.16 -5.43
C THR A 43 -12.57 -8.65 -4.28
N GLN A 44 -11.34 -9.17 -4.14
CA GLN A 44 -10.40 -8.70 -3.14
C GLN A 44 -9.98 -7.25 -3.39
N LEU A 45 -9.78 -6.84 -4.66
CA LEU A 45 -9.47 -5.46 -5.03
C LEU A 45 -10.58 -4.49 -4.60
N GLU A 46 -11.84 -4.86 -4.84
CA GLU A 46 -13.00 -4.06 -4.42
C GLU A 46 -13.15 -4.01 -2.90
N ASN A 47 -12.90 -5.13 -2.22
CA ASN A 47 -12.95 -5.18 -0.75
C ASN A 47 -11.88 -4.28 -0.14
N VAL A 48 -10.64 -4.38 -0.61
CA VAL A 48 -9.53 -3.54 -0.12
C VAL A 48 -9.88 -2.07 -0.30
N LYS A 49 -10.38 -1.64 -1.46
CA LYS A 49 -10.77 -0.23 -1.71
C LYS A 49 -11.87 0.30 -0.78
N LYS A 50 -12.57 -0.57 -0.04
CA LYS A 50 -13.60 -0.20 0.95
C LYS A 50 -13.08 -0.24 2.39
N TRP A 51 -11.85 -0.71 2.62
CA TRP A 51 -11.26 -0.82 3.95
C TRP A 51 -10.47 0.44 4.33
N GLY A 52 -10.52 0.81 5.61
CA GLY A 52 -9.76 1.95 6.15
C GLY A 52 -10.24 3.31 5.65
N SER A 53 -9.35 4.30 5.72
CA SER A 53 -9.60 5.70 5.37
C SER A 53 -8.85 6.15 4.09
N ASP A 54 -9.21 7.32 3.57
CA ASP A 54 -8.74 7.89 2.31
C ASP A 54 -7.32 8.50 2.36
N ASP A 55 -6.78 8.66 3.57
CA ASP A 55 -5.41 9.06 3.89
C ASP A 55 -4.43 7.87 3.91
N LEU A 56 -4.94 6.64 3.75
CA LEU A 56 -4.16 5.43 3.64
C LEU A 56 -3.91 5.05 2.18
N GLU A 57 -2.73 4.50 1.93
CA GLU A 57 -2.34 3.92 0.65
C GLU A 57 -1.64 2.57 0.84
N LEU A 58 -2.07 1.55 0.10
CA LEU A 58 -1.43 0.24 0.03
C LEU A 58 -0.16 0.35 -0.84
N VAL A 59 0.98 0.07 -0.23
CA VAL A 59 2.30 0.23 -0.85
C VAL A 59 3.15 -1.02 -0.66
N VAL A 60 4.23 -1.11 -1.45
CA VAL A 60 5.35 -2.01 -1.13
C VAL A 60 6.31 -1.24 -0.23
N THR A 61 6.57 -1.76 0.96
CA THR A 61 7.48 -1.17 1.94
C THR A 61 8.38 -2.24 2.53
N ARG A 62 9.51 -1.80 3.10
CA ARG A 62 10.45 -2.67 3.79
C ARG A 62 9.92 -3.00 5.19
N ASN A 63 10.06 -4.25 5.61
CA ASN A 63 9.78 -4.68 6.98
C ASN A 63 11.01 -4.50 7.89
N ILE A 64 10.86 -4.82 9.18
CA ILE A 64 11.89 -4.64 10.20
C ILE A 64 13.14 -5.51 9.93
N ILE A 65 12.98 -6.68 9.31
CA ILE A 65 14.09 -7.59 8.97
C ILE A 65 14.77 -7.22 7.65
N GLY A 66 14.24 -6.25 6.91
CA GLY A 66 14.84 -5.72 5.71
C GLY A 66 14.29 -6.27 4.38
N ASP A 67 13.25 -7.10 4.42
CA ASP A 67 12.58 -7.63 3.22
C ASP A 67 11.47 -6.68 2.75
N TYR A 68 11.17 -6.71 1.46
CA TYR A 68 10.07 -5.96 0.88
C TYR A 68 8.78 -6.78 0.89
N GLY A 69 7.67 -6.14 1.23
CA GLY A 69 6.34 -6.73 1.21
C GLY A 69 5.25 -5.66 1.20
N LEU A 70 4.00 -6.10 1.27
CA LEU A 70 2.87 -5.18 1.37
C LEU A 70 2.85 -4.47 2.73
N GLY A 71 2.43 -3.22 2.70
CA GLY A 71 2.20 -2.41 3.89
C GLY A 71 1.32 -1.21 3.60
N LEU A 72 1.18 -0.38 4.63
CA LEU A 72 0.44 0.87 4.54
C LEU A 72 1.38 2.05 4.50
N LYS A 73 1.03 3.04 3.69
CA LYS A 73 1.51 4.41 3.76
C LYS A 73 0.37 5.25 4.31
N LYS A 74 0.63 6.02 5.37
CA LYS A 74 -0.34 6.92 6.01
C LYS A 74 0.17 8.35 5.90
N LYS A 75 -0.72 9.26 5.50
CA LYS A 75 -0.43 10.70 5.55
C LYS A 75 -0.69 11.22 6.96
N ILE A 76 0.38 11.58 7.67
CA ILE A 76 0.26 12.25 8.97
C ILE A 76 0.13 13.77 8.71
N GLU A 77 -0.78 14.41 9.44
CA GLU A 77 -1.03 15.85 9.29
C GLU A 77 0.26 16.66 9.51
N ASN A 78 0.53 17.62 8.62
CA ASN A 78 1.72 18.48 8.63
C ASN A 78 3.07 17.76 8.52
N LEU A 79 3.09 16.47 8.14
CA LEU A 79 4.32 15.68 8.04
C LEU A 79 4.43 14.89 6.72
N PHE A 80 5.63 14.40 6.46
CA PHE A 80 5.87 13.47 5.37
C PHE A 80 5.08 12.17 5.62
N PRO A 81 4.44 11.61 4.58
CA PRO A 81 3.78 10.32 4.70
C PRO A 81 4.76 9.24 5.15
N VAL A 82 4.34 8.39 6.08
CA VAL A 82 5.16 7.31 6.62
C VAL A 82 4.60 5.96 6.18
N SER A 83 5.47 4.96 6.03
CA SER A 83 5.05 3.62 5.65
C SER A 83 5.46 2.56 6.68
N TRP A 84 4.61 1.55 6.83
CA TRP A 84 4.85 0.41 7.72
C TRP A 84 4.36 -0.90 7.08
N SER A 85 5.17 -1.96 7.18
CA SER A 85 4.84 -3.27 6.62
C SER A 85 3.71 -3.93 7.39
N PHE A 86 2.86 -4.72 6.73
CA PHE A 86 1.93 -5.58 7.46
C PHE A 86 2.69 -6.66 8.22
N GLU A 87 2.36 -6.81 9.50
CA GLU A 87 2.90 -7.90 10.29
C GLU A 87 2.10 -9.19 10.05
N ARG A 88 2.81 -10.31 9.97
CA ARG A 88 2.24 -11.67 9.97
C ARG A 88 1.28 -11.97 8.82
N ILE A 89 1.38 -11.26 7.69
CA ILE A 89 0.73 -11.69 6.45
C ILE A 89 1.59 -12.78 5.82
N GLY A 90 1.06 -14.00 5.80
CA GLY A 90 1.74 -15.10 5.11
C GLY A 90 1.66 -14.94 3.59
N GLY A 91 2.74 -15.27 2.88
CA GLY A 91 2.79 -15.21 1.42
C GLY A 91 4.15 -14.72 0.96
N LYS A 92 4.76 -15.42 -0.01
CA LYS A 92 6.10 -15.07 -0.52
C LYS A 92 6.08 -13.94 -1.56
N THR A 93 4.94 -13.71 -2.20
CA THR A 93 4.76 -12.69 -3.24
C THR A 93 3.73 -11.65 -2.79
N GLU A 94 3.79 -10.45 -3.38
CA GLU A 94 2.82 -9.39 -3.13
C GLU A 94 1.40 -9.85 -3.43
N LEU A 95 1.18 -10.60 -4.52
CA LEU A 95 -0.14 -11.15 -4.84
C LEU A 95 -0.64 -12.16 -3.80
N ALA A 96 0.23 -13.04 -3.30
CA ALA A 96 -0.15 -13.98 -2.25
C ALA A 96 -0.49 -13.26 -0.94
N GLN A 97 0.27 -12.24 -0.59
CA GLN A 97 0.01 -11.38 0.56
C GLN A 97 -1.31 -10.61 0.38
N PHE A 98 -1.56 -10.07 -0.81
CA PHE A 98 -2.75 -9.31 -1.16
C PHE A 98 -4.04 -10.13 -1.04
N LEU A 99 -4.04 -11.36 -1.58
CA LEU A 99 -5.19 -12.27 -1.51
C LEU A 99 -5.49 -12.75 -0.09
N ARG A 100 -4.52 -12.64 0.83
CA ARG A 100 -4.66 -13.02 2.24
C ARG A 100 -4.90 -11.82 3.16
N LEU A 101 -4.84 -10.61 2.61
CA LEU A 101 -5.04 -9.37 3.34
C LEU A 101 -6.47 -9.33 3.90
N LYS A 102 -6.59 -8.93 5.18
CA LYS A 102 -7.87 -8.73 5.84
C LYS A 102 -7.95 -7.29 6.31
N GLU A 103 -9.17 -6.78 6.46
CA GLU A 103 -9.41 -5.45 7.02
C GLU A 103 -8.71 -5.24 8.37
N ALA A 104 -8.70 -6.25 9.25
CA ALA A 104 -8.00 -6.19 10.53
C ALA A 104 -6.48 -5.95 10.40
N ASN A 105 -5.85 -6.34 9.29
CA ASN A 105 -4.45 -6.00 9.04
C ASN A 105 -4.27 -4.50 8.78
N ILE A 106 -5.23 -3.88 8.08
CA ILE A 106 -5.24 -2.43 7.80
C ILE A 106 -5.29 -1.66 9.13
N HIS A 107 -6.35 -1.89 9.90
CA HIS A 107 -6.56 -1.22 11.19
C HIS A 107 -5.42 -1.44 12.19
N LYS A 108 -4.84 -2.65 12.24
CA LYS A 108 -3.69 -2.92 13.12
C LYS A 108 -2.47 -2.14 12.70
N THR A 109 -2.12 -2.14 11.42
CA THR A 109 -0.94 -1.43 10.92
C THR A 109 -1.11 0.08 11.03
N GLU A 110 -2.31 0.60 10.80
CA GLU A 110 -2.64 2.00 11.04
C GLU A 110 -2.40 2.39 12.50
N ASN A 111 -2.99 1.65 13.45
CA ASN A 111 -2.78 1.88 14.89
C ASN A 111 -1.30 1.78 15.28
N THR A 112 -0.55 0.87 14.65
CA THR A 112 0.90 0.77 14.86
C THR A 112 1.61 2.03 14.40
N ILE A 113 1.31 2.55 13.20
CA ILE A 113 1.88 3.81 12.70
C ILE A 113 1.61 4.95 13.69
N ASP A 114 0.37 5.09 14.13
CA ASP A 114 -0.03 6.16 15.06
C ASP A 114 0.67 6.02 16.42
N CYS A 115 0.77 4.81 16.95
CA CYS A 115 1.45 4.52 18.21
C CYS A 115 2.95 4.82 18.13
N LEU A 116 3.61 4.38 17.07
CA LEU A 116 5.04 4.61 16.86
C LEU A 116 5.34 6.10 16.69
N TYR A 117 4.51 6.80 15.90
CA TYR A 117 4.63 8.24 15.75
C TYR A 117 4.43 8.98 17.08
N LYS A 118 3.39 8.64 17.85
CA LYS A 118 3.12 9.25 19.16
C LYS A 118 4.27 9.04 20.16
N LYS A 119 4.92 7.88 20.12
CA LYS A 119 5.95 7.49 21.09
C LYS A 119 7.37 7.94 20.71
N TYR A 120 7.71 7.89 19.42
CA TYR A 120 9.08 8.07 18.93
C TYR A 120 9.22 9.20 17.89
N GLY A 121 8.12 9.84 17.50
CA GLY A 121 8.12 10.86 16.45
C GLY A 121 8.50 10.30 15.07
N LEU A 122 9.03 11.17 14.21
CA LEU A 122 9.44 10.79 12.85
C LEU A 122 10.72 9.94 12.81
N ASP A 123 11.51 9.90 13.88
CA ASP A 123 12.84 9.30 13.89
C ASP A 123 12.81 7.81 13.53
N ILE A 124 11.79 7.10 13.99
CA ILE A 124 11.61 5.67 13.70
C ILE A 124 11.26 5.40 12.23
N PHE A 125 10.76 6.42 11.52
CA PHE A 125 10.41 6.36 10.10
C PHE A 125 11.49 6.98 9.19
N LYS A 126 12.53 7.64 9.73
CA LYS A 126 13.58 8.31 8.94
C LYS A 126 14.35 7.37 8.01
N SER A 127 14.45 6.08 8.34
CA SER A 127 15.04 5.06 7.47
C SER A 127 14.23 4.85 6.17
N ALA A 128 12.91 5.10 6.21
CA ALA A 128 12.03 5.07 5.03
C ALA A 128 12.07 6.39 4.25
N ILE A 129 12.10 7.55 4.94
CA ILE A 129 12.07 8.89 4.33
C ILE A 129 13.37 9.22 3.57
N ASN A 130 14.55 8.88 4.11
CA ASN A 130 15.84 9.19 3.48
C ASN A 130 16.03 8.51 2.12
N ASN A 131 15.27 7.44 1.83
CA ASN A 131 15.33 6.71 0.57
C ASN A 131 14.39 7.29 -0.50
N GLU A 132 13.25 7.88 -0.12
CA GLU A 132 12.42 8.68 -1.03
C GLU A 132 13.16 9.98 -1.41
N GLN A 133 13.76 10.70 -0.44
CA GLN A 133 14.54 11.92 -0.72
C GLN A 133 15.77 11.67 -1.62
N SER A 134 16.49 10.57 -1.43
CA SER A 134 17.64 10.21 -2.29
C SER A 134 17.26 10.00 -3.76
N LYS A 135 16.01 9.62 -4.05
CA LYS A 135 15.52 9.51 -5.44
C LYS A 135 15.19 10.87 -6.05
N PHE A 136 14.71 11.84 -5.26
CA PHE A 136 14.43 13.19 -5.74
C PHE A 136 15.70 14.05 -5.93
N VAL A 137 16.74 13.85 -5.10
CA VAL A 137 18.02 14.57 -5.25
C VAL A 137 18.76 14.17 -6.53
N LYS A 138 18.62 12.92 -7.00
CA LYS A 138 19.27 12.46 -8.24
C LYS A 138 18.71 13.05 -9.53
N VAL A 139 17.56 13.73 -9.51
CA VAL A 139 16.95 14.32 -10.73
C VAL A 139 17.34 15.80 -10.91
N LYS A 140 18.05 16.40 -9.96
CA LYS A 140 18.42 17.83 -10.00
C LYS A 140 19.93 18.08 -10.05
N ILE A 141 20.71 17.31 -10.81
CA ILE A 141 22.04 17.79 -11.24
C ILE A 141 22.35 17.29 -12.66
N LYS A 142 21.88 18.03 -13.66
CA LYS A 142 22.60 18.31 -14.91
C LYS A 142 22.15 19.69 -15.36
N GLN A 143 22.89 20.71 -14.95
CA GLN A 143 23.01 21.97 -15.71
C GLN A 143 24.09 21.75 -16.76
#